data_AF-A0AAX2QLJ2-F1
#
_entry.id   AF-A0AAX2QLJ2-F1
#
_cell.length_a   1.000
_cell.length_b   1.000
_cell.length_c   1.000
_cell.angle_alpha   90.00
_cell.angle_beta   90.00
_cell.angle_gamma   90.00
#
_symmetry.space_group_name_H-M   'P 1'
#
loop_
_entity.id
_entity.type
_entity.pdbx_description
1 polymer ?
#
loop_
_entity_poly.entity_id
_entity_poly.type
_entity_poly.pdbx_seq_one_letter_code
_entity_poly.pdbx_strand_id
1 'polypeptide(L)' 'MKWRQETYRAVLQRGDVDIGAVYPPVGRGHLWRWRIWVTASGHPSAGREANQTKARQHVEGRFQAFLDAAQLAPMGGDA' A
#
# COMPACT_ATOMS: atom_id res chain seq x y z
N MET A 1 -0.56 10.60 2.09
CA MET A 1 0.18 9.31 2.04
C MET A 1 1.58 9.60 1.52
N LYS A 2 2.61 8.90 1.99
CA LYS A 2 3.99 9.10 1.54
C LYS A 2 4.66 7.74 1.32
N TRP A 3 5.45 7.62 0.25
CA TRP A 3 6.29 6.45 0.02
C TRP A 3 7.67 6.68 0.62
N ARG A 4 8.09 5.83 1.56
CA ARG A 4 9.44 5.77 2.09
C ARG A 4 10.23 4.68 1.37
N GLN A 5 11.38 5.03 0.81
CA GLN A 5 12.28 4.05 0.20
C GLN A 5 13.12 3.39 1.30
N GLU A 6 13.19 2.06 1.27
CA GLU A 6 14.04 1.24 2.12
C GLU A 6 14.95 0.38 1.23
N THR A 7 15.96 -0.27 1.82
CA THR A 7 16.97 -1.05 1.09
C THR A 7 16.36 -2.11 0.15
N TYR A 8 15.23 -2.73 0.53
CA TYR A 8 14.65 -3.87 -0.20
C TYR A 8 13.21 -3.66 -0.67
N ARG A 9 12.62 -2.50 -0.39
CA ARG A 9 11.20 -2.21 -0.67
C ARG A 9 10.93 -0.72 -0.59
N ALA A 10 9.79 -0.29 -1.13
CA ALA A 10 9.20 0.99 -0.78
C ALA A 10 7.98 0.74 0.11
N VAL A 11 7.87 1.47 1.23
CA VAL A 11 6.76 1.36 2.19
C VAL A 11 5.82 2.55 2.02
N LEU A 12 4.52 2.28 1.94
CA LEU A 12 3.47 3.30 1.98
C LEU A 12 3.15 3.62 3.43
N GLN A 13 3.23 4.90 3.78
CA GLN A 13 2.91 5.40 5.12
C GLN A 13 1.79 6.44 5.10
N ARG A 14 1.03 6.49 6.20
CA ARG A 14 0.10 7.59 6.53
C ARG A 14 0.28 7.94 8.01
N GLY A 15 0.74 9.17 8.27
CA GLY A 15 1.23 9.53 9.60
C GLY A 15 2.39 8.60 9.96
N ASP A 16 2.31 7.99 11.15
CA ASP A 16 3.31 7.04 11.65
C ASP A 16 2.94 5.56 11.40
N VAL A 17 1.88 5.32 10.61
CA VAL A 17 1.38 3.97 10.32
C VAL A 17 1.90 3.48 8.97
N ASP A 18 2.56 2.32 8.99
CA ASP A 18 2.94 1.57 7.79
C ASP A 18 1.71 0.82 7.25
N ILE A 19 1.28 1.18 6.04
CA ILE A 19 0.06 0.66 5.41
C ILE A 19 0.35 -0.57 4.54
N GLY A 20 1.42 -0.49 3.76
CA GLY A 20 1.77 -1.52 2.79
C GLY A 20 3.16 -1.31 2.22
N ALA A 21 3.58 -2.19 1.31
CA ALA A 21 4.86 -2.09 0.64
C ALA A 21 4.82 -2.66 -0.78
N VAL A 22 5.74 -2.14 -1.60
CA VAL A 22 6.10 -2.70 -2.91
C VAL A 22 7.55 -3.15 -2.87
N TYR A 23 7.81 -4.32 -3.45
CA TYR A 23 9.12 -4.96 -3.50
C TYR A 23 9.56 -5.05 -4.97
N PRO A 24 10.76 -4.55 -5.32
CA PRO A 24 11.30 -4.73 -6.65
C PRO A 24 11.47 -6.23 -6.96
N PRO A 25 11.49 -6.61 -8.26
CA PRO A 25 11.85 -7.97 -8.66
C PRO A 25 13.25 -8.32 -8.14
N VAL A 26 13.42 -9.54 -7.64
CA VAL A 26 14.71 -10.03 -7.11
C VAL A 26 15.19 -11.21 -7.96
N GLY A 27 16.48 -11.23 -8.29
CA GLY A 27 17.10 -12.30 -9.08
C GLY A 27 16.53 -12.40 -10.50
N ARG A 28 16.12 -13.60 -10.92
CA ARG A 28 15.47 -13.84 -12.23
C ARG A 28 13.97 -13.47 -12.26
N GLY A 29 13.44 -12.88 -11.18
CA GLY A 29 12.05 -12.44 -11.15
C GLY A 29 11.82 -11.24 -12.08
N HIS A 30 10.64 -11.16 -12.69
CA HIS A 30 10.24 -10.05 -13.57
C HIS A 30 9.08 -9.21 -12.99
N LEU A 31 8.53 -9.63 -11.84
CA LEU A 31 7.31 -9.03 -11.29
C LEU A 31 7.62 -8.29 -9.98
N TRP A 32 7.05 -7.10 -9.87
CA TRP A 32 6.98 -6.31 -8.66
C TRP A 32 5.97 -6.95 -7.73
N ARG A 33 6.36 -7.23 -6.48
CA ARG A 33 5.43 -7.75 -5.49
C ARG A 33 4.86 -6.58 -4.69
N TRP A 34 3.61 -6.69 -4.27
CA TRP A 34 3.01 -5.73 -3.37
C TRP A 34 2.29 -6.43 -2.23
N ARG A 35 2.17 -5.74 -1.09
CA ARG A 35 1.42 -6.18 0.08
C ARG A 35 0.79 -4.97 0.77
N ILE A 36 -0.43 -5.12 1.27
CA ILE A 36 -1.11 -4.18 2.16
C ILE A 36 -1.45 -4.91 3.46
N TRP A 37 -1.18 -4.26 4.59
CA TRP A 37 -1.45 -4.79 5.93
C TRP A 37 -2.76 -4.24 6.50
N VAL A 38 -3.12 -3.01 6.15
CA VAL A 38 -4.35 -2.35 6.61
C VAL A 38 -5.48 -2.64 5.63
N THR A 39 -6.38 -3.55 6.00
CA THR A 39 -7.55 -3.95 5.22
C THR A 39 -8.78 -4.04 6.12
N ALA A 40 -9.98 -3.92 5.53
CA ALA A 40 -11.23 -3.98 6.29
C ALA A 40 -11.47 -5.35 6.95
N SER A 41 -10.93 -6.42 6.37
CA SER A 41 -11.06 -7.78 6.91
C SER A 41 -10.04 -8.11 8.00
N GLY A 42 -9.10 -7.19 8.29
CA GLY A 42 -7.96 -7.44 9.19
C GLY A 42 -6.90 -8.40 8.63
N HIS A 43 -7.09 -8.94 7.43
CA HIS A 43 -6.16 -9.87 6.80
C HIS A 43 -5.30 -9.15 5.76
N PRO A 44 -3.97 -9.31 5.78
CA PRO A 44 -3.11 -8.73 4.76
C PRO A 44 -3.47 -9.23 3.35
N SER A 45 -3.42 -8.34 2.37
CA SER A 45 -3.60 -8.69 0.95
C SER A 45 -2.29 -8.47 0.19
N ALA A 46 -2.02 -9.27 -0.83
CA ALA A 46 -0.78 -9.20 -1.60
C ALA A 46 -0.99 -9.63 -3.05
N GLY A 47 -0.07 -9.22 -3.91
CA GLY A 47 -0.10 -9.57 -5.33
C GLY A 47 1.20 -9.27 -6.05
N ARG A 48 1.15 -9.36 -7.38
CA ARG A 48 2.30 -9.18 -8.27
C ARG A 48 1.89 -8.39 -9.50
N GLU A 49 2.77 -7.52 -9.97
CA GLU A 49 2.54 -6.66 -11.13
C GLU A 49 3.76 -6.59 -12.03
N ALA A 50 3.53 -6.27 -13.31
CA ALA A 50 4.60 -6.13 -14.28
C ALA A 50 5.49 -4.89 -14.04
N ASN A 51 5.00 -3.87 -13.33
CA ASN A 51 5.75 -2.65 -13.06
C ASN A 51 5.44 -2.07 -11.67
N GLN A 52 6.36 -1.21 -11.21
CA GLN A 52 6.28 -0.56 -9.90
C GLN A 52 5.02 0.29 -9.74
N THR A 53 4.65 1.03 -10.79
CA THR A 53 3.51 1.96 -10.74
C THR A 53 2.21 1.20 -10.45
N LYS A 54 1.95 0.11 -11.17
CA LYS A 54 0.78 -0.75 -10.91
C LYS A 54 0.80 -1.36 -9.52
N ALA A 55 1.98 -1.82 -9.07
CA ALA A 55 2.14 -2.36 -7.73
C ALA A 55 1.77 -1.33 -6.65
N ARG A 56 2.19 -0.06 -6.83
CA ARG A 56 1.83 1.05 -5.93
C ARG A 56 0.34 1.38 -5.97
N GLN A 57 -0.23 1.48 -7.17
CA GLN A 57 -1.67 1.73 -7.37
C GLN A 57 -2.53 0.68 -6.65
N HIS A 58 -2.10 -0.59 -6.63
CA HIS A 58 -2.81 -1.64 -5.90
C HIS A 58 -2.75 -1.51 -4.39
N VAL A 59 -1.67 -0.99 -3.82
CA VAL A 59 -1.57 -0.71 -2.38
C VAL A 59 -2.41 0.52 -2.04
N GLU A 60 -2.28 1.60 -2.81
CA GLU A 60 -3.02 2.85 -2.59
C GLU A 60 -4.53 2.65 -2.75
N GLY A 61 -4.97 2.00 -3.84
CA GLY A 61 -6.39 1.77 -4.09
C GLY A 61 -7.04 0.87 -3.04
N ARG A 62 -6.32 -0.13 -2.52
CA ARG A 62 -6.83 -0.97 -1.42
C ARG A 62 -6.88 -0.23 -0.10
N PHE A 63 -5.94 0.66 0.15
CA PHE A 63 -6.00 1.51 1.34
C PHE A 63 -7.16 2.50 1.25
N GLN A 64 -7.42 3.07 0.08
CA GLN A 64 -8.60 3.91 -0.13
C GLN A 64 -9.89 3.12 0.13
N ALA A 65 -10.01 1.92 -0.42
CA ALA A 65 -11.16 1.05 -0.15
C ALA A 65 -11.31 0.70 1.35
N PHE A 66 -10.20 0.57 2.09
CA PHE A 66 -10.25 0.44 3.54
C PHE A 66 -10.80 1.70 4.22
N LEU A 67 -10.34 2.89 3.84
CA LEU A 67 -10.83 4.15 4.41
C LEU A 67 -12.33 4.34 4.15
N ASP A 68 -12.77 4.04 2.92
CA ASP A 68 -14.17 4.11 2.52
C ASP A 68 -15.03 3.12 3.33
N ALA A 69 -14.56 1.87 3.47
CA ALA A 69 -15.26 0.83 4.24
C ALA A 69 -15.31 1.12 5.75
N ALA A 70 -14.27 1.76 6.29
CA ALA A 70 -14.19 2.11 7.70
C ALA A 70 -14.96 3.40 8.03
N GLN A 71 -15.55 4.08 7.03
CA GLN A 71 -16.19 5.39 7.16
C GLN A 71 -15.29 6.43 7.88
N LEU A 72 -13.97 6.26 7.74
CA LEU A 72 -13.00 7.13 8.39
C LEU A 72 -12.88 8.40 7.57
N ALA A 73 -13.61 9.44 7.98
CA ALA A 73 -13.40 10.78 7.45
C ALA A 73 -11.99 11.27 7.85
N PRO A 74 -11.28 12.02 6.98
CA PRO A 74 -10.08 12.73 7.41
C PRO A 74 -10.47 13.69 8.53
N MET A 75 -9.86 13.52 9.71
CA MET A 75 -10.03 14.46 10.81
C MET A 75 -9.48 15.82 10.35
N GLY A 76 -10.39 16.77 10.11
CA GLY A 76 -10.07 18.08 9.51
C GLY A 76 -11.08 18.64 8.50
N GLY A 77 -12.32 18.13 8.50
CA GLY A 77 -13.44 18.70 7.74
C GLY A 77 -14.51 19.31 8.64
N ASP A 78 -14.11 20.12 9.63
CA ASP A 78 -15.02 21.10 10.20
C ASP A 78 -15.01 22.31 9.27
N ALA A 79 -16.09 22.48 8.51
CA ALA A 79 -16.45 23.71 7.81
C ALA A 79 -17.92 24.01 8.07
#